data_AF-A0A9E6MY92-F1
#
_entry.id   AF-A0A9E6MY92-F1
#
_cell.length_a   1.000
_cell.length_b   1.000
_cell.length_c   1.000
_cell.angle_alpha   90.00
_cell.angle_beta   90.00
_cell.angle_gamma   90.00
#
_symmetry.space_group_name_H-M   'P 1'
#
loop_
_entity.id
_entity.type
_entity.pdbx_description
1 polymer ?
#
loop_
_entity_poly.entity_id
_entity_poly.type
_entity_poly.pdbx_seq_one_letter_code
_entity_poly.pdbx_strand_id
1 'polypeptide(L)'
;MTARSYVVFNVEQCTDLEKIPPLNKPTRDIPTNERAERIMAAMKNDGLGFTEHPHHAFYSPGRDEVSLPPRESFKSVEGYYGTALHEIGHATGAAQRQPGRDYGRAPVRVGRLCQGRTPGRDFQCLHGG
;
A
#
# COMPACT_ATOMS: atom_id res chain seq x y z
N MET A 1 -0.05 -23.39 -14.59
CA MET A 1 1.13 -22.53 -14.37
C MET A 1 2.05 -23.22 -13.39
N THR A 2 3.27 -23.58 -13.81
CA THR A 2 4.30 -24.15 -12.92
C THR A 2 5.23 -23.04 -12.48
N ALA A 3 5.24 -22.72 -11.19
CA ALA A 3 6.21 -21.79 -10.62
C ALA A 3 7.56 -22.52 -10.46
N ARG A 4 8.67 -21.86 -10.84
CA ARG A 4 10.04 -22.36 -10.63
C ARG A 4 10.73 -21.48 -9.61
N SER A 5 11.39 -22.11 -8.64
CA SER A 5 12.23 -21.44 -7.66
C SER A 5 13.69 -21.50 -8.09
N TYR A 6 14.40 -20.40 -7.85
CA TYR A 6 15.84 -20.29 -8.06
C TYR A 6 16.46 -19.76 -6.78
N VAL A 7 17.63 -20.28 -6.42
CA VAL A 7 18.39 -19.79 -5.27
C VAL A 7 19.32 -18.70 -5.77
N VAL A 8 19.24 -17.52 -5.12
CA VAL A 8 20.09 -16.38 -5.40
C VAL A 8 20.99 -16.13 -4.19
N PHE A 9 22.25 -15.80 -4.45
CA PHE A 9 23.24 -15.43 -3.44
C PHE A 9 23.62 -13.97 -3.62
N ASN A 10 23.85 -13.26 -2.51
CA ASN A 10 24.43 -11.93 -2.58
C ASN A 10 25.88 -12.03 -3.10
N VAL A 11 26.33 -11.01 -3.83
CA VAL A 11 27.70 -10.94 -4.39
C VAL A 11 28.77 -11.11 -3.31
N GLU A 12 28.54 -10.66 -2.08
CA GLU A 12 29.44 -10.82 -0.94
C GLU A 12 29.64 -12.29 -0.51
N GLN A 13 28.75 -13.20 -0.92
CA GLN A 13 28.76 -14.62 -0.55
C GLN A 13 29.50 -15.50 -1.57
N CYS A 14 30.03 -14.93 -2.66
CA CYS A 14 30.70 -15.66 -3.74
C CYS A 14 32.22 -15.39 -3.73
N THR A 15 33.05 -16.44 -3.87
CA THR A 15 34.51 -16.37 -3.73
C THR A 15 35.31 -16.09 -5.01
N ASP A 16 34.71 -16.20 -6.21
CA ASP A 16 35.40 -16.06 -7.51
C ASP A 16 34.69 -15.11 -8.50
N LEU A 17 33.99 -14.11 -7.98
CA LEU A 17 33.40 -13.04 -8.79
C LEU A 17 34.25 -11.78 -8.69
N GLU A 18 34.40 -11.06 -9.81
CA GLU A 18 34.82 -9.67 -9.76
C GLU A 18 33.84 -8.93 -8.84
N LYS A 19 34.33 -8.47 -7.68
CA LYS A 19 33.51 -7.78 -6.71
C LYS A 19 32.98 -6.51 -7.37
N ILE A 20 31.69 -6.51 -7.68
CA ILE A 20 31.00 -5.30 -8.14
C ILE A 20 31.27 -4.25 -7.07
N PRO A 21 31.82 -3.07 -7.43
CA PRO A 21 32.02 -2.00 -6.45
C PRO A 21 30.69 -1.78 -5.73
N PRO A 22 30.72 -1.61 -4.39
CA PRO A 22 29.49 -1.44 -3.63
C PRO A 22 28.67 -0.37 -4.33
N LEU A 23 27.43 -0.73 -4.70
CA LEU A 23 26.50 0.24 -5.25
C LEU A 23 26.54 1.43 -4.31
N ASN A 24 26.98 2.58 -4.82
CA ASN A 24 27.02 3.79 -4.03
C ASN A 24 25.58 3.96 -3.56
N LYS A 25 25.31 3.66 -2.30
CA LYS A 25 23.95 3.79 -1.76
C LYS A 25 23.65 5.25 -2.03
N PRO A 26 22.69 5.59 -2.90
CA PRO A 26 22.41 6.99 -3.13
C PRO A 26 22.15 7.55 -1.75
N THR A 27 22.98 8.50 -1.33
CA THR A 27 22.66 9.25 -0.12
C THR A 27 21.34 9.90 -0.49
N ARG A 28 20.26 9.36 0.07
CA ARG A 28 18.94 9.93 -0.13
C ARG A 28 18.91 11.17 0.77
N ASP A 29 19.73 12.16 0.42
CA ASP A 29 19.80 13.48 1.04
C ASP A 29 18.61 14.34 0.59
N ILE A 30 17.71 13.77 -0.22
CA ILE A 30 16.40 14.35 -0.47
C ILE A 30 15.59 14.12 0.81
N PRO A 31 15.17 15.18 1.52
CA PRO A 31 14.33 15.01 2.69
C PRO A 31 13.02 14.32 2.24
N THR A 32 12.55 13.37 3.06
CA THR A 32 11.43 12.45 2.71
C THR A 32 10.18 13.18 2.21
N ASN A 33 9.96 14.40 2.72
CA ASN A 33 8.90 15.31 2.33
C ASN A 33 8.97 15.72 0.84
N GLU A 34 10.12 16.13 0.32
CA GLU A 34 10.26 16.55 -1.08
C GLU A 34 9.96 15.41 -2.06
N ARG A 35 10.41 14.21 -1.73
CA ARG A 35 10.17 13.04 -2.59
C ARG A 35 8.69 12.67 -2.62
N ALA A 36 8.02 12.72 -1.48
CA ALA A 36 6.59 12.48 -1.39
C ALA A 36 5.80 13.54 -2.16
N GLU A 37 6.16 14.82 -2.03
CA GLU A 37 5.53 15.91 -2.77
C GLU A 37 5.68 15.75 -4.29
N ARG A 38 6.86 15.33 -4.78
CA ARG A 38 7.07 15.03 -6.21
C ARG A 38 6.15 13.90 -6.70
N ILE A 39 5.94 12.86 -5.88
CA ILE A 39 5.02 11.76 -6.22
C ILE A 39 3.59 12.26 -6.23
N MET A 40 3.16 13.03 -5.22
CA MET A 40 1.80 13.60 -5.17
C MET A 40 1.55 14.51 -6.37
N ALA A 41 2.51 15.36 -6.74
CA ALA A 41 2.43 16.22 -7.92
C ALA A 41 2.34 15.42 -9.23
N ALA A 42 3.14 14.36 -9.39
CA ALA A 42 3.08 13.49 -10.55
C ALA A 42 1.70 12.82 -10.67
N MET A 43 1.17 12.26 -9.57
CA MET A 43 -0.16 11.62 -9.59
C MET A 43 -1.29 12.61 -9.84
N LYS A 44 -1.16 13.85 -9.36
CA LYS A 44 -2.10 14.92 -9.69
C LYS A 44 -2.10 15.25 -11.19
N ASN A 45 -0.92 15.23 -11.84
CA ASN A 45 -0.81 15.39 -13.29
C ASN A 45 -1.41 14.20 -14.06
N ASP A 46 -1.35 12.99 -13.47
CA ASP A 46 -2.02 11.78 -13.99
C ASP A 46 -3.54 11.77 -13.74
N GLY A 47 -4.12 12.91 -13.32
CA GLY A 47 -5.55 13.09 -13.15
C GLY A 47 -6.11 12.61 -11.81
N LEU A 48 -5.27 12.22 -10.85
CA LEU A 48 -5.74 11.81 -9.52
C LEU A 48 -6.21 13.05 -8.73
N GLY A 49 -7.46 13.01 -8.27
CA GLY A 49 -8.00 14.06 -7.41
C GLY A 49 -7.42 13.99 -5.99
N PHE A 50 -7.22 15.15 -5.36
CA PHE A 50 -6.86 15.24 -3.94
C PHE A 50 -7.85 16.14 -3.22
N THR A 51 -8.41 15.65 -2.12
CA THR A 51 -9.34 16.40 -1.27
C THR A 51 -9.02 16.23 0.20
N GLU A 52 -9.62 17.08 1.02
CA GLU A 52 -9.46 17.02 2.47
C GLU A 52 -10.71 16.44 3.12
N HIS A 53 -10.52 15.50 4.05
CA HIS A 53 -11.59 14.93 4.86
C HIS A 53 -11.25 15.03 6.34
N PRO A 54 -12.12 15.59 7.22
CA PRO A 54 -11.74 16.01 8.57
C PRO A 54 -11.07 14.96 9.47
N HIS A 55 -11.40 13.68 9.30
CA HIS A 55 -11.03 12.62 10.26
C HIS A 55 -10.44 11.35 9.64
N HIS A 56 -10.51 11.18 8.31
CA HIS A 56 -10.20 9.91 7.67
C HIS A 56 -9.42 10.10 6.38
N ALA A 57 -8.46 9.21 6.15
CA ALA A 57 -7.76 9.08 4.87
C ALA A 57 -8.35 7.89 4.10
N PHE A 58 -8.67 8.08 2.82
CA PHE A 58 -9.13 7.00 1.94
C PHE A 58 -9.00 7.37 0.46
N TYR A 59 -8.79 6.37 -0.39
CA TYR A 59 -9.01 6.46 -1.82
C TYR A 59 -10.46 6.08 -2.21
N SER A 60 -11.08 6.85 -3.10
CA SER A 60 -12.43 6.62 -3.62
C SER A 60 -12.38 6.15 -5.09
N PRO A 61 -12.54 4.84 -5.39
CA PRO A 61 -12.44 4.32 -6.75
C PRO A 61 -13.48 4.89 -7.73
N GLY A 62 -14.66 5.29 -7.22
CA GLY A 62 -15.74 5.82 -8.06
C GLY A 62 -15.49 7.26 -8.53
N ARG A 63 -14.74 8.05 -7.75
CA ARG A 63 -14.41 9.45 -8.07
C ARG A 63 -12.95 9.63 -8.51
N ASP A 64 -12.15 8.58 -8.42
CA ASP A 64 -10.70 8.61 -8.65
C ASP A 64 -10.01 9.72 -7.83
N GLU A 65 -10.21 9.68 -6.52
CA GLU A 65 -9.86 10.78 -5.61
C GLU A 65 -9.29 10.24 -4.30
N VAL A 66 -8.18 10.82 -3.84
CA VAL A 66 -7.59 10.56 -2.52
C VAL A 66 -8.03 11.66 -1.57
N SER A 67 -8.73 11.29 -0.50
CA SER A 67 -9.11 12.18 0.58
C SER A 67 -8.15 12.01 1.77
N LEU A 68 -7.60 13.11 2.29
CA LEU A 68 -6.69 13.10 3.44
C LEU A 68 -7.15 14.04 4.55
N PRO A 69 -6.89 13.73 5.83
CA PRO A 69 -7.04 14.70 6.90
C PRO A 69 -6.10 15.91 6.74
N PRO A 70 -6.45 17.06 7.35
CA PRO A 70 -5.57 18.22 7.41
C PRO A 70 -4.21 17.83 8.00
N ARG A 71 -3.13 18.43 7.50
CA ARG A 71 -1.75 18.08 7.90
C ARG A 71 -1.55 18.20 9.41
N GLU A 72 -2.23 19.15 10.04
CA GLU A 72 -2.19 19.46 11.47
C GLU A 72 -2.77 18.33 12.33
N SER A 73 -3.61 17.47 11.76
CA SER A 73 -4.19 16.33 12.46
C SER A 73 -3.19 15.19 12.66
N PHE A 74 -2.06 15.21 11.94
CA PHE A 74 -1.02 14.19 12.03
C PHE A 74 0.04 14.55 13.07
N LYS A 75 0.51 13.53 13.80
CA LYS A 75 1.56 13.69 14.82
C LYS A 75 2.94 13.99 14.23
N SER A 76 3.16 13.65 12.97
CA SER A 76 4.41 13.90 12.26
C SER A 76 4.17 14.06 10.76
N VAL A 77 5.12 14.73 10.11
CA VAL A 77 5.12 14.98 8.66
C VAL A 77 5.28 13.67 7.88
N GLU A 78 6.11 12.75 8.39
CA GLU A 78 6.27 11.41 7.82
C GLU A 78 4.98 10.59 7.91
N GLY A 79 4.20 10.77 8.98
CA GLY A 79 2.90 10.13 9.14
C GLY A 79 1.93 10.58 8.06
N TYR A 80 1.86 11.88 7.81
CA TYR A 80 1.04 12.45 6.74
C TYR A 80 1.41 11.89 5.36
N TYR A 81 2.69 11.96 4.98
CA TYR A 81 3.12 11.47 3.67
C TYR A 81 3.05 9.95 3.54
N GLY A 82 3.29 9.20 4.62
CA GLY A 82 3.11 7.75 4.64
C GLY A 82 1.66 7.36 4.35
N THR A 83 0.70 8.03 4.99
CA THR A 83 -0.73 7.84 4.72
C THR A 83 -1.10 8.28 3.30
N ALA A 84 -0.62 9.44 2.84
CA ALA A 84 -0.86 9.89 1.46
C ALA A 84 -0.36 8.88 0.42
N LEU A 85 0.85 8.37 0.59
CA LEU A 85 1.43 7.37 -0.32
C LEU A 85 0.71 6.02 -0.25
N HIS A 86 0.17 5.63 0.92
CA HIS A 86 -0.65 4.43 1.05
C HIS A 86 -1.91 4.53 0.19
N GLU A 87 -2.64 5.65 0.29
CA GLU A 87 -3.87 5.87 -0.48
C GLU A 87 -3.60 6.03 -1.98
N ILE A 88 -2.48 6.68 -2.35
CA ILE A 88 -2.01 6.71 -3.73
C ILE A 88 -1.72 5.29 -4.25
N GLY A 89 -1.17 4.42 -3.41
CA GLY A 89 -0.99 3.01 -3.73
C GLY A 89 -2.30 2.33 -4.14
N HIS A 90 -3.40 2.58 -3.42
CA HIS A 90 -4.73 2.11 -3.82
C HIS A 90 -5.20 2.70 -5.15
N ALA A 91 -4.92 3.98 -5.40
CA ALA A 91 -5.27 4.66 -6.65
C ALA A 91 -4.55 4.09 -7.88
N THR A 92 -3.31 3.58 -7.73
CA THR A 92 -2.59 2.94 -8.86
C THR A 92 -3.26 1.65 -9.34
N GLY A 93 -4.06 1.00 -8.50
CA GLY A 93 -4.86 -0.17 -8.85
C GLY A 93 -6.19 0.16 -9.54
N ALA A 94 -6.51 1.43 -9.76
CA ALA A 94 -7.74 1.83 -10.44
C ALA A 94 -7.77 1.31 -11.88
N ALA A 95 -8.95 0.89 -12.35
CA ALA A 95 -9.13 0.34 -13.70
C ALA A 95 -8.66 1.29 -14.82
N GLN A 96 -8.70 2.60 -14.58
CA GLN A 96 -8.21 3.62 -15.52
C GLN A 96 -6.67 3.64 -15.65
N ARG A 97 -5.94 3.29 -14.58
CA ARG A 97 -4.46 3.28 -14.56
C ARG A 97 -3.89 1.88 -14.78
N GLN A 98 -4.62 0.84 -14.37
CA GLN A 98 -4.23 -0.55 -14.58
C GLN A 98 -5.40 -1.38 -15.12
N PRO A 99 -5.68 -1.30 -16.43
CA PRO A 99 -6.79 -2.03 -17.04
C PRO A 99 -6.59 -3.55 -16.97
N GLY A 100 -7.67 -4.29 -16.73
CA GLY A 100 -7.67 -5.76 -16.67
C GLY A 100 -7.25 -6.37 -15.33
N ARG A 101 -7.09 -5.55 -14.28
CA ARG A 101 -6.86 -6.00 -12.90
C ARG A 101 -8.13 -5.72 -12.09
N ASP A 102 -8.85 -6.76 -11.71
CA ASP A 102 -10.10 -6.75 -10.95
C ASP A 102 -9.89 -6.97 -9.44
N TYR A 103 -8.71 -6.60 -8.93
CA TYR A 103 -8.38 -6.67 -7.51
C TYR A 103 -9.19 -5.63 -6.72
N GLY A 104 -10.38 -6.01 -6.24
CA GLY A 104 -11.15 -5.20 -5.29
C GLY A 104 -12.67 -5.17 -5.47
N ARG A 105 -13.25 -5.91 -6.43
CA ARG A 105 -14.72 -5.97 -6.59
C ARG A 105 -15.41 -6.99 -5.67
N ALA A 106 -14.67 -7.70 -4.84
CA ALA A 106 -15.24 -8.45 -3.73
C ALA A 106 -15.25 -7.54 -2.48
N PRO A 107 -16.37 -7.41 -1.75
CA PRO A 107 -16.39 -6.64 -0.52
C PRO A 107 -15.33 -7.22 0.41
N VAL A 108 -14.42 -6.38 0.89
CA VAL A 108 -13.55 -6.71 2.01
C VAL A 108 -14.50 -6.92 3.20
N ARG A 109 -14.90 -8.17 3.44
CA ARG A 109 -15.47 -8.54 4.74
C ARG A 109 -14.36 -8.35 5.74
N VAL A 110 -14.35 -7.19 6.40
CA VAL A 110 -13.65 -7.02 7.67
C VAL A 110 -14.28 -8.06 8.59
N GLY A 111 -13.59 -9.20 8.70
CA GLY A 111 -13.99 -10.30 9.56
C GLY A 111 -14.20 -9.73 10.95
N ARG A 112 -15.45 -9.78 11.40
CA ARG A 112 -15.84 -9.58 12.79
C ARG A 112 -14.82 -10.31 13.66
N LEU A 113 -14.11 -9.54 14.48
CA LEU A 113 -13.10 -10.00 15.41
C LEU A 113 -13.56 -11.29 16.10
N CYS A 114 -12.98 -12.43 15.75
CA CYS A 114 -13.17 -13.68 16.47
C CYS A 114 -12.57 -13.49 17.86
N GLN A 115 -13.41 -13.15 18.84
CA GLN A 115 -13.01 -13.25 20.24
C GLN A 115 -12.90 -14.72 20.63
N GLY A 116 -11.82 -15.05 21.33
CA GLY A 116 -11.75 -16.22 22.20
C GLY A 116 -11.53 -17.55 21.49
N ARG A 117 -10.27 -17.96 21.42
CA ARG A 117 -9.88 -19.35 21.16
C ARG A 117 -10.09 -20.15 22.45
N THR A 118 -11.18 -20.90 22.57
CA THR A 118 -11.29 -22.01 23.54
C THR A 118 -11.57 -23.31 22.79
N PRO A 119 -10.76 -24.37 22.95
CA PRO A 119 -10.98 -25.63 22.28
C PRO A 119 -12.02 -26.46 23.05
N GLY A 120 -12.96 -27.07 22.32
CA GLY A 120 -13.89 -28.06 22.84
C GLY A 120 -15.29 -27.54 23.11
N ARG A 121 -16.11 -27.47 22.06
CA ARG A 121 -17.55 -27.79 22.09
C ARG A 121 -18.11 -27.76 20.67
N ASP A 122 -18.71 -28.88 20.27
CA ASP A 122 -19.40 -29.06 19.00
C ASP A 122 -20.54 -28.05 18.86
N PHE A 123 -20.56 -27.30 17.76
CA PHE A 123 -21.67 -26.42 17.40
C PHE A 123 -22.48 -27.07 16.27
N GLN A 124 -23.63 -27.64 16.65
CA GLN A 124 -24.70 -28.01 15.72
C GLN A 124 -25.27 -26.75 15.06
N CYS A 125 -25.32 -26.75 13.73
CA CYS A 125 -26.04 -25.74 12.95
C CYS A 125 -27.54 -26.00 13.04
N LEU A 126 -28.30 -25.10 13.67
CA LEU A 126 -29.76 -25.03 13.50
C LEU A 126 -30.09 -24.13 12.31
N HIS A 127 -30.79 -24.68 11.32
CA HIS A 127 -31.46 -23.94 10.26
C HIS A 127 -32.79 -23.36 10.79
N GLY A 128 -33.02 -22.09 10.52
CA GLY A 128 -34.34 -21.46 10.52
C GLY A 128 -34.23 -20.21 9.65
N GLY A 129 -35.19 -19.81 8.84
CA GLY A 129 -36.55 -20.28 8.54
C GLY A 129 -37.11 -19.25 7.56
#